data_AF-Q5C3W3-F1
#
_entry.id   AF-Q5C3W3-F1
#
_cell.length_a   1.000
_cell.length_b   1.000
_cell.length_c   1.000
_cell.angle_alpha   90.00
_cell.angle_beta   90.00
_cell.angle_gamma   90.00
#
_symmetry.space_group_name_H-M   'P 1'
#
loop_
_entity.id
_entity.type
_entity.pdbx_description
1 polymer ?
#
loop_
_entity_poly.entity_id
_entity_poly.type
_entity_poly.pdbx_seq_one_letter_code
_entity_poly.pdbx_strand_id
1 'polypeptide(L)'
;MNIVLVVSRIGTEDQLSLAKENEILTKERLCSGLTLFEFVLNKIKTFLHEEDTDGNTWHRLANIKRSSICNGGTTHYNSSDILGLESNAHFHRLWSVIQLVFCTPFGQNEYTIEEMFGEGLNWAGCAIILLLGQQRRFEALDFGSLILRLQRIDKKDVTPMGVSL
;
A
#
# COMPACT_ATOMS: atom_id res chain seq x y z
N MET A 1 25.84 9.62 30.68
CA MET A 1 26.91 8.99 31.49
C MET A 1 27.72 8.10 30.56
N ASN A 2 28.98 8.43 30.26
CA ASN A 2 29.80 7.68 29.31
C ASN A 2 30.54 6.57 30.06
N ILE A 3 29.98 5.36 30.03
CA ILE A 3 30.48 4.22 30.80
C ILE A 3 31.90 3.81 30.38
N VAL A 4 32.27 4.00 29.10
CA VAL A 4 33.62 3.71 28.60
C VAL A 4 34.64 4.70 29.17
N LEU A 5 34.29 5.98 29.32
CA LEU A 5 35.16 6.96 29.98
C LEU A 5 35.35 6.64 31.48
N VAL A 6 34.32 6.14 32.15
CA VAL A 6 34.43 5.72 33.55
C VAL A 6 35.35 4.50 33.66
N VAL A 7 35.11 3.45 32.87
CA VAL A 7 35.92 2.22 32.89
C VAL A 7 37.36 2.49 32.46
N SER A 8 37.62 3.45 31.57
CA SER A 8 38.98 3.85 31.19
C SER A 8 39.80 4.46 32.33
N ARG A 9 39.12 4.98 33.36
CA ARG A 9 39.77 5.68 34.49
C ARG A 9 40.03 4.79 35.68
N ILE A 10 39.19 3.77 35.89
CA ILE A 10 39.17 2.94 37.11
C ILE A 10 39.09 1.43 36.84
N GLY A 11 38.92 0.99 35.60
CA GLY A 11 38.78 -0.41 35.23
C GLY A 11 40.08 -1.07 34.78
N THR A 12 40.06 -2.40 34.71
CA THR A 12 41.15 -3.19 34.12
C THR A 12 41.12 -3.14 32.59
N GLU A 13 42.22 -3.56 31.95
CA GLU A 13 42.32 -3.60 30.49
C GLU A 13 41.24 -4.50 29.86
N ASP A 14 40.92 -5.62 30.50
CA ASP A 14 39.83 -6.52 30.11
C ASP A 14 38.44 -5.88 30.29
N GLN A 15 38.23 -5.08 31.33
CA GLN A 15 36.97 -4.36 31.52
C GLN A 15 36.80 -3.25 30.47
N LEU A 16 37.90 -2.60 30.09
CA LEU A 16 37.91 -1.56 29.07
C LEU A 16 37.62 -2.13 27.68
N SER A 17 38.16 -3.30 27.34
CA SER A 17 37.86 -3.98 26.07
C SER A 17 36.38 -4.38 26.00
N LEU A 18 35.84 -4.98 27.06
CA LEU A 18 34.42 -5.33 27.17
C LEU A 18 33.50 -4.11 27.12
N ALA A 19 33.86 -3.00 27.76
CA ALA A 19 33.04 -1.78 27.77
C ALA A 19 32.98 -1.14 26.37
N LYS A 20 34.09 -1.14 25.63
CA LYS A 20 34.14 -0.65 24.24
C LYS A 20 33.29 -1.51 23.30
N GLU A 21 33.38 -2.83 23.41
CA GLU A 21 32.59 -3.77 22.60
C GLU A 21 31.08 -3.58 22.87
N ASN A 22 30.68 -3.48 24.14
CA ASN A 22 29.28 -3.26 24.52
C ASN A 22 28.75 -1.88 24.07
N GLU A 23 29.58 -0.83 24.07
CA GLU A 23 29.16 0.48 23.57
C GLU A 23 28.84 0.44 22.06
N ILE A 24 29.64 -0.28 21.28
CA ILE A 24 29.41 -0.49 19.83
C ILE A 24 28.10 -1.24 19.61
N LEU A 25 27.92 -2.37 20.28
CA LEU A 25 26.71 -3.20 20.20
C LEU A 25 25.43 -2.44 20.56
N THR A 26 25.52 -1.44 21.45
CA THR A 26 24.37 -0.64 21.87
C THR A 26 24.07 0.49 20.88
N LYS A 27 25.09 1.11 20.28
CA LYS A 27 24.92 2.19 19.29
C LYS A 27 24.38 1.66 17.95
N GLU A 28 24.82 0.48 17.53
CA GLU A 28 24.43 -0.09 16.23
C GLU A 28 22.97 -0.57 16.17
N ARG A 29 22.29 -0.71 17.31
CA ARG A 29 20.90 -1.21 17.37
C ARG A 29 19.83 -0.15 17.15
N LEU A 30 20.15 1.15 17.31
CA LEU A 30 19.15 2.22 17.34
C LEU A 30 18.77 2.76 15.95
N CYS A 31 19.61 2.56 14.93
CA CYS A 31 19.40 3.11 13.59
C CYS A 31 18.78 2.11 12.60
N SER A 32 18.66 0.83 12.99
CA SER A 32 18.39 -0.27 12.06
C SER A 32 16.92 -0.44 11.68
N GLY A 33 16.01 0.24 12.37
CA GLY A 33 14.56 0.09 12.15
C GLY A 33 14.12 0.57 10.77
N LEU A 34 14.62 1.73 10.33
CA LEU A 34 14.29 2.30 9.02
C LEU A 34 14.90 1.48 7.87
N THR A 35 16.15 1.04 8.03
CA THR A 35 16.82 0.19 7.04
C THR A 35 16.19 -1.19 6.94
N LEU A 36 15.71 -1.75 8.08
CA LEU A 36 15.01 -3.03 8.09
C LEU A 36 13.64 -2.91 7.43
N PHE A 37 12.89 -1.83 7.69
CA PHE A 37 11.60 -1.60 7.06
C PHE A 37 11.73 -1.45 5.54
N GLU A 38 12.70 -0.66 5.08
CA GLU A 38 13.01 -0.55 3.65
C GLU A 38 13.38 -1.89 3.02
N PHE A 39 14.22 -2.68 3.70
CA PHE A 39 14.59 -4.02 3.24
C PHE A 39 13.37 -4.95 3.11
N VAL A 40 12.47 -4.94 4.10
CA VAL A 40 11.23 -5.72 4.09
C VAL A 40 10.33 -5.28 2.92
N LEU A 41 10.12 -3.97 2.75
CA LEU A 41 9.32 -3.42 1.66
C LEU A 41 9.89 -3.78 0.29
N ASN A 42 11.21 -3.69 0.11
CA ASN A 42 11.88 -4.09 -1.12
C ASN A 42 11.72 -5.59 -1.40
N LYS A 43 11.76 -6.43 -0.36
CA LYS A 43 11.50 -7.87 -0.49
C LYS A 43 10.04 -8.18 -0.83
N ILE A 44 9.08 -7.45 -0.26
CA ILE A 44 7.67 -7.59 -0.66
C ILE A 44 7.49 -7.15 -2.12
N LYS A 45 8.15 -6.08 -2.53
CA LYS A 45 8.13 -5.59 -3.91
C LYS A 45 8.63 -6.65 -4.90
N THR A 46 9.63 -7.46 -4.56
CA THR A 46 10.06 -8.55 -5.46
C THR A 46 8.95 -9.58 -5.66
N PHE A 47 8.22 -9.96 -4.61
CA PHE A 47 7.06 -10.88 -4.75
C PHE A 47 5.94 -10.33 -5.62
N LEU A 48 5.76 -9.00 -5.63
CA LEU A 48 4.77 -8.33 -6.49
C LEU A 48 5.25 -8.20 -7.95
N HIS A 49 6.55 -8.36 -8.21
CA HIS A 49 7.15 -8.29 -9.53
C HIS A 49 7.54 -9.64 -10.12
N GLU A 50 7.50 -10.72 -9.34
CA GLU A 50 7.73 -12.08 -9.81
C GLU A 50 6.74 -12.40 -10.95
N GLU A 51 7.30 -12.78 -12.09
CA GLU A 51 6.52 -13.23 -13.24
C GLU A 51 6.07 -14.66 -12.97
N ASP A 52 4.76 -14.88 -12.80
CA ASP A 52 4.16 -16.20 -12.93
C ASP A 52 4.39 -16.71 -14.36
N THR A 53 4.24 -18.02 -14.59
CA THR A 53 4.39 -18.69 -15.90
C THR A 53 3.58 -18.04 -17.04
N ASP A 54 2.56 -17.23 -16.70
CA ASP A 54 1.71 -16.49 -17.63
C ASP A 54 2.10 -14.99 -17.80
N GLY A 55 3.14 -14.46 -17.08
CA GLY A 55 3.71 -13.06 -16.96
C GLY A 55 3.51 -12.40 -15.55
N ASN A 56 3.29 -11.08 -15.38
CA ASN A 56 3.01 -10.46 -14.05
C ASN A 56 1.52 -10.14 -13.76
N THR A 57 0.84 -10.96 -12.93
CA THR A 57 -0.60 -10.89 -12.57
C THR A 57 -1.06 -9.53 -11.99
N TRP A 58 -0.19 -8.84 -11.23
CA TRP A 58 -0.47 -7.53 -10.64
C TRP A 58 -0.59 -6.40 -11.68
N HIS A 59 -0.02 -6.63 -12.86
CA HIS A 59 -0.18 -5.80 -14.06
C HIS A 59 -1.09 -6.45 -15.12
N ARG A 60 -1.32 -7.78 -15.07
CA ARG A 60 -1.87 -8.60 -16.17
C ARG A 60 -3.36 -8.54 -16.36
N LEU A 61 -4.14 -8.09 -15.38
CA LEU A 61 -5.58 -7.97 -15.62
C LEU A 61 -5.86 -6.98 -16.79
N ALA A 62 -4.83 -6.21 -17.22
CA ALA A 62 -4.84 -5.30 -18.36
C ALA A 62 -4.76 -6.04 -19.71
N ASN A 63 -4.22 -7.26 -19.71
CA ASN A 63 -4.06 -8.09 -20.91
C ASN A 63 -5.23 -9.06 -21.14
N ILE A 64 -6.01 -9.41 -20.09
CA ILE A 64 -7.18 -10.31 -20.23
C ILE A 64 -8.25 -9.71 -21.15
N LYS A 65 -8.42 -8.39 -21.15
CA LYS A 65 -9.36 -7.69 -22.06
C LYS A 65 -8.87 -7.62 -23.52
N ARG A 66 -7.58 -7.83 -23.77
CA ARG A 66 -6.99 -7.80 -25.13
C ARG A 66 -7.21 -9.12 -25.90
N SER A 67 -7.45 -10.23 -25.18
CA SER A 67 -7.64 -11.54 -25.79
C SER A 67 -9.09 -11.87 -26.16
N SER A 68 -10.11 -11.17 -25.63
CA SER A 68 -11.51 -11.63 -25.75
C SER A 68 -12.37 -10.92 -26.78
N ILE A 69 -11.93 -9.83 -27.44
CA ILE A 69 -12.72 -9.17 -28.50
C ILE A 69 -11.79 -8.53 -29.54
N CYS A 70 -11.49 -9.25 -30.64
CA CYS A 70 -11.54 -8.77 -32.03
C CYS A 70 -10.77 -9.71 -33.00
N ASN A 71 -11.37 -10.85 -33.35
CA ASN A 71 -11.16 -11.38 -34.69
C ASN A 71 -11.99 -10.53 -35.64
N GLY A 72 -11.39 -9.48 -36.20
CA GLY A 72 -11.96 -8.74 -37.33
C GLY A 72 -11.76 -7.23 -37.27
N GLY A 73 -10.88 -6.72 -38.13
CA GLY A 73 -11.08 -5.45 -38.80
C GLY A 73 -10.43 -4.20 -38.19
N THR A 74 -9.44 -3.69 -38.93
CA THR A 74 -8.97 -2.30 -38.99
C THR A 74 -8.25 -1.70 -37.77
N THR A 75 -6.95 -1.50 -37.98
CA THR A 75 -6.04 -0.63 -37.24
C THR A 75 -6.59 0.80 -37.14
N HIS A 76 -7.18 1.16 -36.01
CA HIS A 76 -7.37 2.56 -35.61
C HIS A 76 -6.60 2.76 -34.31
N TYR A 77 -5.45 3.43 -34.40
CA TYR A 77 -4.63 3.83 -33.27
C TYR A 77 -5.38 4.92 -32.49
N ASN A 78 -6.31 4.50 -31.62
CA ASN A 78 -6.96 5.42 -30.69
C ASN A 78 -5.98 5.74 -29.57
N SER A 79 -5.24 6.81 -29.84
CA SER A 79 -4.45 7.62 -28.92
C SER A 79 -5.32 8.16 -27.78
N SER A 80 -5.57 7.37 -26.73
CA SER A 80 -5.99 7.87 -25.41
C SER A 80 -6.19 6.75 -24.37
N ASP A 81 -5.18 5.91 -24.15
CA ASP A 81 -5.07 5.14 -22.89
C ASP A 81 -4.04 5.81 -21.96
N ILE A 82 -4.03 7.15 -21.95
CA ILE A 82 -3.04 8.00 -21.27
C ILE A 82 -3.12 7.87 -19.74
N LEU A 83 -4.20 7.30 -19.21
CA LEU A 83 -4.43 7.11 -17.77
C LEU A 83 -4.76 5.67 -17.36
N GLY A 84 -4.82 4.70 -18.30
CA GLY A 84 -5.34 3.37 -17.99
C GLY A 84 -6.83 3.37 -17.65
N LEU A 85 -7.58 4.38 -18.13
CA LEU A 85 -8.97 4.65 -17.76
C LEU A 85 -9.91 3.48 -18.16
N GLU A 86 -9.52 2.73 -19.20
CA GLU A 86 -10.23 1.55 -19.73
C GLU A 86 -9.76 0.22 -19.12
N SER A 87 -8.65 0.25 -18.38
CA SER A 87 -7.94 -0.90 -17.83
C SER A 87 -8.27 -1.05 -16.34
N ASN A 88 -9.42 -1.68 -16.03
CA ASN A 88 -9.92 -2.03 -14.68
C ASN A 88 -9.10 -3.11 -13.98
N ALA A 89 -7.79 -3.00 -14.11
CA ALA A 89 -6.90 -4.13 -14.14
C ALA A 89 -5.62 -3.93 -13.34
N HIS A 90 -5.61 -2.81 -12.62
CA HIS A 90 -4.58 -2.42 -11.71
C HIS A 90 -5.10 -2.62 -10.29
N PHE A 91 -4.24 -3.08 -9.39
CA PHE A 91 -4.60 -3.30 -7.99
C PHE A 91 -5.32 -2.10 -7.35
N HIS A 92 -4.90 -0.85 -7.63
CA HIS A 92 -5.55 0.33 -7.07
C HIS A 92 -7.04 0.47 -7.42
N ARG A 93 -7.51 -0.09 -8.55
CA ARG A 93 -8.93 -0.11 -8.92
C ARG A 93 -9.71 -1.11 -8.09
N LEU A 94 -9.14 -2.31 -7.91
CA LEU A 94 -9.69 -3.33 -7.02
C LEU A 94 -9.76 -2.79 -5.58
N TRP A 95 -8.67 -2.17 -5.11
CA TRP A 95 -8.60 -1.58 -3.78
C TRP A 95 -9.65 -0.48 -3.59
N SER A 96 -9.87 0.38 -4.58
CA SER A 96 -10.91 1.41 -4.51
C SER A 96 -12.32 0.83 -4.37
N VAL A 97 -12.62 -0.30 -5.03
CA VAL A 97 -13.90 -1.02 -4.87
C VAL A 97 -14.01 -1.63 -3.47
N ILE A 98 -12.94 -2.27 -3.00
CA ILE A 98 -12.87 -2.84 -1.64
C ILE A 98 -13.14 -1.75 -0.60
N GLN A 99 -12.45 -0.61 -0.71
CA GLN A 99 -12.63 0.53 0.19
C GLN A 99 -14.06 1.08 0.13
N LEU A 100 -14.69 1.12 -1.05
CA LEU A 100 -16.07 1.56 -1.17
C LEU A 100 -17.05 0.61 -0.46
N VAL A 101 -16.87 -0.70 -0.59
CA VAL A 101 -17.66 -1.70 0.16
C VAL A 101 -17.48 -1.47 1.66
N PHE A 102 -16.26 -1.16 2.08
CA PHE A 102 -15.93 -0.96 3.49
C PHE A 102 -16.53 0.31 4.09
N CYS A 103 -16.72 1.34 3.28
CA CYS A 103 -17.40 2.57 3.68
C CYS A 103 -18.94 2.46 3.65
N THR A 104 -19.51 1.28 3.33
CA THR A 104 -20.96 1.10 3.35
C THR A 104 -21.47 1.02 4.79
N PRO A 105 -22.54 1.74 5.17
CA PRO A 105 -23.02 1.77 6.54
C PRO A 105 -23.51 0.40 7.00
N PHE A 106 -23.15 0.05 8.24
CA PHE A 106 -23.48 -1.21 8.88
C PHE A 106 -24.75 -1.09 9.74
N GLY A 107 -25.44 -2.22 9.93
CA GLY A 107 -26.54 -2.32 10.87
C GLY A 107 -26.09 -2.22 12.34
N GLN A 108 -27.02 -1.92 13.25
CA GLN A 108 -26.74 -1.69 14.69
C GLN A 108 -26.08 -2.88 15.43
N ASN A 109 -26.04 -4.08 14.83
CA ASN A 109 -25.47 -5.30 15.43
C ASN A 109 -24.39 -5.94 14.54
N GLU A 110 -23.82 -5.19 13.60
CA GLU A 110 -22.75 -5.66 12.72
C GLU A 110 -21.42 -5.01 13.15
N TYR A 111 -20.35 -5.80 13.10
CA TYR A 111 -19.00 -5.27 13.38
C TYR A 111 -18.52 -4.44 12.20
N THR A 112 -17.95 -3.29 12.52
CA THR A 112 -17.22 -2.48 11.55
C THR A 112 -15.92 -3.17 11.14
N ILE A 113 -15.36 -2.75 10.03
CA ILE A 113 -14.15 -3.37 9.48
C ILE A 113 -12.94 -2.99 10.32
N GLU A 114 -12.97 -1.80 10.91
CA GLU A 114 -12.00 -1.31 11.87
C GLU A 114 -12.00 -2.19 13.14
N GLU A 115 -13.15 -2.68 13.59
CA GLU A 115 -13.24 -3.62 14.71
C GLU A 115 -12.75 -5.03 14.34
N MET A 116 -13.02 -5.48 13.11
CA MET A 116 -12.63 -6.82 12.67
C MET A 116 -11.15 -6.96 12.29
N PHE A 117 -10.59 -5.96 11.62
CA PHE A 117 -9.26 -6.02 10.99
C PHE A 117 -8.31 -4.93 11.47
N GLY A 118 -8.79 -3.93 12.20
CA GLY A 118 -8.01 -2.76 12.60
C GLY A 118 -7.43 -2.01 11.41
N GLU A 119 -6.31 -1.32 11.65
CA GLU A 119 -5.62 -0.56 10.60
C GLU A 119 -4.82 -1.44 9.64
N GLY A 120 -4.56 -2.70 10.00
CA GLY A 120 -3.66 -3.59 9.24
C GLY A 120 -4.09 -3.78 7.79
N LEU A 121 -5.41 -3.80 7.55
CA LEU A 121 -5.99 -3.92 6.22
C LEU A 121 -5.67 -2.71 5.34
N ASN A 122 -5.83 -1.50 5.89
CA ASN A 122 -5.49 -0.25 5.22
C ASN A 122 -3.98 -0.16 4.96
N TRP A 123 -3.16 -0.52 5.96
CA TRP A 123 -1.70 -0.57 5.79
C TRP A 123 -1.28 -1.51 4.67
N ALA A 124 -1.89 -2.70 4.57
CA ALA A 124 -1.59 -3.66 3.51
C ALA A 124 -1.99 -3.13 2.12
N GLY A 125 -3.21 -2.62 1.97
CA GLY A 125 -3.69 -2.07 0.70
C GLY A 125 -2.84 -0.89 0.21
N CYS A 126 -2.58 0.07 1.10
CA CYS A 126 -1.73 1.22 0.81
C CYS A 126 -0.29 0.82 0.50
N ALA A 127 0.28 -0.15 1.23
CA ALA A 127 1.63 -0.65 0.95
C ALA A 127 1.72 -1.27 -0.45
N ILE A 128 0.77 -2.12 -0.84
CA ILE A 128 0.77 -2.74 -2.18
C ILE A 128 0.62 -1.67 -3.28
N ILE A 129 -0.29 -0.71 -3.11
CA ILE A 129 -0.45 0.42 -4.07
C ILE A 129 0.87 1.18 -4.24
N LEU A 130 1.55 1.47 -3.13
CA LEU A 130 2.81 2.21 -3.12
C LEU A 130 3.95 1.39 -3.76
N LEU A 131 4.07 0.11 -3.44
CA LEU A 131 5.12 -0.76 -3.99
C LEU A 131 4.95 -0.99 -5.50
N LEU A 132 3.71 -1.03 -6.00
CA LEU A 132 3.38 -1.08 -7.43
C LEU A 132 3.48 0.28 -8.14
N GLY A 133 3.77 1.37 -7.41
CA GLY A 133 3.86 2.72 -7.97
C GLY A 133 2.53 3.29 -8.46
N GLN A 134 1.40 2.82 -7.92
CA GLN A 134 0.05 3.16 -8.38
C GLN A 134 -0.61 4.30 -7.59
N GLN A 135 0.09 4.90 -6.61
CA GLN A 135 -0.49 5.88 -5.68
C GLN A 135 -1.12 7.10 -6.37
N ARG A 136 -0.45 7.69 -7.36
CA ARG A 136 -0.97 8.87 -8.05
C ARG A 136 -2.24 8.57 -8.85
N ARG A 137 -2.34 7.36 -9.40
CA ARG A 137 -3.52 6.90 -10.14
C ARG A 137 -4.66 6.61 -9.18
N PHE A 138 -4.36 6.02 -8.02
CA PHE A 138 -5.34 5.80 -6.96
C PHE A 138 -5.97 7.12 -6.51
N GLU A 139 -5.17 8.13 -6.14
CA GLU A 139 -5.66 9.44 -5.69
C GLU A 139 -6.54 10.17 -6.72
N ALA A 140 -6.28 9.93 -8.01
CA ALA A 140 -7.03 10.52 -9.11
C ALA A 140 -8.33 9.76 -9.45
N LEU A 141 -8.33 8.42 -9.30
CA LEU A 141 -9.38 7.52 -9.82
C LEU A 141 -10.13 6.75 -8.73
N ASP A 142 -9.91 7.07 -7.45
CA ASP A 142 -10.61 6.45 -6.33
C ASP A 142 -12.09 6.85 -6.27
N PHE A 143 -12.97 5.84 -6.18
CA PHE A 143 -14.41 6.00 -6.11
C PHE A 143 -14.87 6.73 -4.86
N GLY A 144 -14.34 6.39 -3.68
CA GLY A 144 -14.73 7.05 -2.42
C GLY A 144 -14.44 8.54 -2.47
N SER A 145 -13.23 8.90 -2.90
CA SER A 145 -12.81 10.28 -3.11
C SER A 145 -13.68 11.02 -4.13
N LEU A 146 -14.06 10.36 -5.24
CA LEU A 146 -14.93 10.94 -6.26
C LEU A 146 -16.34 11.20 -5.71
N ILE A 147 -16.93 10.21 -5.02
CA ILE A 147 -18.27 10.32 -4.42
C ILE A 147 -18.30 11.44 -3.39
N LEU A 148 -17.32 11.51 -2.48
CA LEU A 148 -17.23 12.58 -1.48
C LEU A 148 -17.08 13.97 -2.13
N ARG A 149 -16.30 14.08 -3.21
CA ARG A 149 -16.18 15.33 -3.97
C ARG A 149 -17.52 15.72 -4.60
N LEU A 150 -18.25 14.77 -5.18
CA LEU A 150 -19.58 15.02 -5.77
C LEU A 150 -20.60 15.42 -4.70
N GLN A 151 -20.65 14.73 -3.56
CA GLN A 151 -21.55 15.06 -2.45
C GLN A 151 -21.28 16.47 -1.89
N ARG A 152 -20.00 16.85 -1.72
CA ARG A 152 -19.63 18.21 -1.26
C ARG A 152 -20.08 19.31 -2.23
N ILE A 153 -20.16 19.01 -3.52
CA ILE A 153 -20.62 19.94 -4.55
C ILE A 153 -22.16 20.02 -4.55
N ASP A 154 -22.85 18.88 -4.50
CA ASP A 154 -24.31 18.81 -4.60
C ASP A 154 -25.02 19.25 -3.30
N LYS A 155 -24.37 19.10 -2.12
CA LYS A 155 -24.91 19.41 -0.78
C LYS A 155 -26.29 18.81 -0.50
N LYS A 156 -26.63 17.75 -1.22
CA LYS A 156 -27.95 17.13 -1.18
C LYS A 156 -27.85 15.86 -0.35
N ASP A 157 -28.48 15.87 0.82
CA ASP A 157 -28.60 14.69 1.68
C ASP A 157 -29.72 13.79 1.15
N VAL A 158 -29.49 13.21 -0.03
CA VAL A 158 -30.33 12.11 -0.50
C VAL A 158 -29.75 10.84 0.09
N THR A 159 -30.60 10.01 0.68
CA THR A 159 -30.30 8.62 1.02
C THR A 159 -30.79 7.70 -0.11
N PRO A 160 -30.10 7.62 -1.27
CA PRO A 160 -30.46 6.61 -2.24
C PRO A 160 -30.12 5.25 -1.63
N MET A 161 -31.14 4.39 -1.48
CA MET A 161 -31.00 2.97 -1.09
C MET A 161 -30.61 2.70 0.37
N GLY A 162 -30.92 3.60 1.32
CA GLY A 162 -30.68 3.36 2.76
C GLY A 162 -29.23 3.53 3.19
N VAL A 163 -28.36 3.98 2.28
CA VAL A 163 -26.99 4.40 2.58
C VAL A 163 -27.00 5.89 2.91
N SER A 164 -26.68 6.22 4.15
CA SER A 164 -26.41 7.61 4.57
C SER A 164 -24.92 7.87 4.32
N LEU A 165 -24.61 8.70 3.33
CA LEU A 165 -23.24 9.14 3.01
C LEU A 165 -22.83 10.35 3.86
#